data_AF-A0A2E8S198-F1
#
_entry.id   AF-A0A2E8S198-F1
#
_cell.length_a   1.000
_cell.length_b   1.000
_cell.length_c   1.000
_cell.angle_alpha   90.00
_cell.angle_beta   90.00
_cell.angle_gamma   90.00
#
_symmetry.space_group_name_H-M   'P 1'
#
loop_
_entity.id
_entity.type
_entity.pdbx_description
1 polymer ?
#
loop_
_entity_poly.entity_id
_entity_poly.type
_entity_poly.pdbx_seq_one_letter_code
_entity_poly.pdbx_strand_id
1 'polypeptide(L)'
;MSMNCVGLADLLEWIRVLYMRSGSNTYYVKISAAWTLALIVLFTQGRANAREAYVWEDVSLGLVTKDLTAVSILPNDPNVVLVGGSGAVFRTNDAGDSWRLVLRVGRGVTEADDSTQPEEKSTEEEDFEEAAERIFNQLRQEIEDRYGSSYAESIESELRSDAEQQAREEVRAIGADSKEKARQRQGLTAEASDRRIRRIRTFADLAGVVLICTEGGLFHSIDAGHTFRRVSLGLGAGRRVVNDVLALGDGTLVVGTAIGVVIRSPDGRTQRSRLPRSAGAVRVVQYHQPSGRVLIGTDDGIWASEDAGLSFRRMVAPTGKKVRQINDLIFLPHLPDMVLGATDDGLLRSRDGGRSFQQTWLPALGQGAIRQFGAVAQRQEIHLVTPLGVFQSQDGGISLVEIEAGLTDRDVRAVSAALHGERLLLWIATHSGVFRYVPRSEVKMSRRIWRVFEAFQMEEPSLNEVLELATDRAHMNSSAPEDFARKIRLASLGPRVRFEHDRAYERNVNQLTPFDPFNPALGQTITVVPGVTDTRFTVYIDLENYLFSHQEMLVQEYNDRLIKRRRRYRTRVIRLFLSRRALMLNLLGGRPRGKAMNRRIQRLAAITAILDGLTGYKLDWADPVKLLSTLHGGKS
;
A
#
# COMPACT_ATOMS: atom_id res chain seq x y z
N MET A 1 39.66 -29.39 6.15
CA MET A 1 40.53 -28.69 5.19
C MET A 1 40.22 -29.21 3.79
N SER A 2 40.26 -28.31 2.79
CA SER A 2 40.00 -28.47 1.34
C SER A 2 38.63 -28.96 0.88
N MET A 3 37.80 -28.00 0.43
CA MET A 3 36.90 -28.18 -0.72
C MET A 3 37.73 -28.58 -1.94
N ASN A 4 37.21 -29.49 -2.77
CA ASN A 4 37.56 -29.57 -4.18
C ASN A 4 36.34 -30.05 -5.00
N CYS A 5 35.90 -29.16 -5.88
CA CYS A 5 35.63 -29.40 -7.29
C CYS A 5 34.63 -30.50 -7.67
N VAL A 6 33.35 -30.12 -7.73
CA VAL A 6 32.46 -30.54 -8.83
C VAL A 6 31.82 -29.27 -9.36
N GLY A 7 32.01 -28.98 -10.64
CA GLY A 7 31.42 -27.81 -11.30
C GLY A 7 32.39 -26.92 -12.09
N LEU A 8 33.39 -27.49 -12.77
CA LEU A 8 34.22 -26.78 -13.77
C LEU A 8 33.95 -27.26 -15.21
N ALA A 9 33.13 -28.30 -15.39
CA ALA A 9 32.75 -28.82 -16.71
C ALA A 9 31.58 -28.04 -17.34
N ASP A 10 30.61 -27.59 -16.54
CA ASP A 10 29.39 -26.93 -17.08
C ASP A 10 29.60 -25.47 -17.50
N LEU A 11 30.66 -24.82 -17.02
CA LEU A 11 30.95 -23.41 -17.33
C LEU A 11 31.66 -23.24 -18.69
N LEU A 12 32.22 -24.32 -19.25
CA LEU A 12 32.88 -24.33 -20.55
C LEU A 12 31.92 -24.55 -21.73
N GLU A 13 30.71 -25.06 -21.51
CA GLU A 13 29.70 -25.19 -22.57
C GLU A 13 29.09 -23.84 -22.99
N TRP A 14 29.10 -22.83 -22.12
CA TRP A 14 28.51 -21.51 -22.41
C TRP A 14 29.38 -20.58 -23.28
N ILE A 15 30.64 -20.92 -23.55
CA ILE A 15 31.60 -20.08 -24.30
C ILE A 15 31.69 -20.47 -25.80
N ARG A 16 30.87 -21.41 -26.28
CA ARG A 16 30.73 -21.67 -27.73
C ARG A 16 29.48 -20.96 -28.25
N VAL A 17 29.60 -19.78 -28.85
CA VAL A 17 28.96 -19.36 -30.15
C VAL A 17 29.38 -17.92 -30.46
N LEU A 18 30.65 -17.69 -30.80
CA LEU A 18 31.04 -16.57 -31.66
C LEU A 18 32.50 -16.77 -32.02
N TYR A 19 32.78 -17.27 -33.23
CA TYR A 19 33.82 -16.73 -34.10
C TYR A 19 33.72 -17.38 -35.49
N MET A 20 33.64 -16.52 -36.50
CA MET A 20 33.55 -16.87 -37.91
C MET A 20 34.82 -17.55 -38.42
N ARG A 21 34.60 -18.47 -39.36
CA ARG A 21 35.57 -19.21 -40.18
C ARG A 21 36.56 -18.25 -40.87
N SER A 22 37.85 -18.45 -40.64
CA SER A 22 38.90 -18.14 -41.62
C SER A 22 40.12 -19.01 -41.30
N GLY A 23 40.60 -19.74 -42.30
CA GLY A 23 41.58 -20.81 -42.14
C GLY A 23 43.00 -20.29 -41.92
N SER A 24 43.65 -20.77 -40.87
CA SER A 24 45.05 -21.21 -40.85
C SER A 24 45.43 -21.56 -39.40
N ASN A 25 46.08 -22.72 -39.25
CA ASN A 25 46.50 -23.30 -37.98
C ASN A 25 47.53 -22.42 -37.27
N THR A 26 47.15 -21.69 -36.22
CA THR A 26 47.96 -21.40 -35.02
C THR A 26 47.13 -20.62 -33.99
N TYR A 27 46.84 -21.23 -32.83
CA TYR A 27 46.17 -20.56 -31.71
C TYR A 27 47.20 -20.04 -30.71
N TYR A 28 47.47 -18.74 -30.70
CA TYR A 28 48.14 -18.08 -29.58
C TYR A 28 47.08 -17.47 -28.66
N VAL A 29 46.90 -18.07 -27.48
CA VAL A 29 46.11 -17.47 -26.41
C VAL A 29 46.95 -16.40 -25.72
N LYS A 30 46.93 -15.16 -26.24
CA LYS A 30 47.40 -13.99 -25.51
C LYS A 30 46.32 -13.59 -24.50
N ILE A 31 46.34 -14.18 -23.31
CA ILE A 31 45.62 -13.62 -22.16
C ILE A 31 46.41 -12.37 -21.75
N SER A 32 45.84 -11.19 -21.97
CA SER A 32 46.51 -9.94 -21.59
C SER A 32 46.63 -9.88 -20.06
N ALA A 33 47.76 -9.39 -19.56
CA ALA A 33 48.01 -9.22 -18.13
C ALA A 33 46.97 -8.31 -17.43
N ALA A 34 46.18 -7.55 -18.21
CA ALA A 34 45.07 -6.76 -17.68
C ALA A 34 43.87 -7.63 -17.27
N TRP A 35 43.62 -8.77 -17.93
CA TRP A 35 42.53 -9.69 -17.57
C TRP A 35 42.88 -10.61 -16.39
N THR A 36 44.15 -10.98 -16.24
CA THR A 36 44.61 -11.67 -15.02
C THR A 36 44.59 -10.74 -13.81
N LEU A 37 44.96 -9.46 -13.97
CA LEU A 37 44.76 -8.46 -12.91
C LEU A 37 43.28 -8.21 -12.62
N ALA A 38 42.41 -8.14 -13.63
CA ALA A 38 40.96 -8.00 -13.42
C ALA A 38 40.36 -9.21 -12.70
N LEU A 39 40.80 -10.44 -13.04
CA LEU A 39 40.40 -11.65 -12.35
C LEU A 39 40.98 -11.72 -10.93
N ILE A 40 42.24 -11.31 -10.71
CA ILE A 40 42.84 -11.26 -9.36
C ILE A 40 42.18 -10.16 -8.53
N VAL A 41 41.76 -9.03 -9.10
CA VAL A 41 40.98 -7.99 -8.40
C VAL A 41 39.56 -8.50 -8.10
N LEU A 42 38.91 -9.22 -9.03
CA LEU A 42 37.62 -9.88 -8.79
C LEU A 42 37.73 -11.00 -7.74
N PHE A 43 38.85 -11.74 -7.69
CA PHE A 43 39.09 -12.81 -6.73
C PHE A 43 39.62 -12.30 -5.38
N THR A 44 40.32 -11.16 -5.32
CA THR A 44 40.75 -10.53 -4.07
C THR A 44 39.61 -9.73 -3.45
N GLN A 45 38.77 -9.04 -4.24
CA GLN A 45 37.50 -8.47 -3.76
C GLN A 45 36.45 -9.54 -3.44
N GLY A 46 36.42 -10.65 -4.18
CA GLY A 46 35.52 -11.79 -3.90
C GLY A 46 35.91 -12.64 -2.68
N ARG A 47 37.13 -12.49 -2.16
CA ARG A 47 37.58 -13.15 -0.90
C ARG A 47 37.57 -12.22 0.31
N ALA A 48 37.54 -10.91 0.09
CA ALA A 48 37.46 -9.89 1.15
C ALA A 48 36.02 -9.39 1.31
N ASN A 49 35.13 -10.27 1.77
CA ASN A 49 33.87 -10.02 2.46
C ASN A 49 32.89 -11.14 2.14
N ALA A 50 33.08 -12.31 2.75
CA ALA A 50 31.93 -13.15 3.13
C ALA A 50 31.14 -12.39 4.23
N ARG A 51 30.61 -11.21 3.88
CA ARG A 51 29.57 -10.55 4.65
C ARG A 51 28.40 -11.52 4.63
N GLU A 52 27.86 -11.83 5.81
CA GLU A 52 26.64 -12.61 5.93
C GLU A 52 25.66 -12.11 4.86
N ALA A 53 25.25 -12.96 3.91
CA ALA A 53 24.19 -12.57 2.99
C ALA A 53 22.96 -12.27 3.86
N TYR A 54 22.14 -11.28 3.54
CA TYR A 54 20.93 -10.95 4.30
C TYR A 54 19.73 -11.14 3.38
N VAL A 55 18.55 -11.42 3.92
CA VAL A 55 17.32 -11.62 3.13
C VAL A 55 16.15 -10.94 3.83
N TRP A 56 15.21 -10.45 3.03
CA TRP A 56 13.92 -9.97 3.52
C TRP A 56 13.00 -11.13 3.90
N GLU A 57 12.68 -11.22 5.18
CA GLU A 57 11.70 -12.16 5.72
C GLU A 57 10.35 -11.47 5.90
N ASP A 58 9.29 -12.08 5.36
CA ASP A 58 7.91 -11.62 5.55
C ASP A 58 7.38 -11.99 6.94
N VAL A 59 7.10 -10.99 7.76
CA VAL A 59 6.57 -11.11 9.13
C VAL A 59 5.14 -10.61 9.27
N SER A 60 4.37 -10.55 8.17
CA SER A 60 3.03 -9.95 8.14
C SER A 60 1.91 -10.84 8.70
N LEU A 61 2.21 -12.09 9.04
CA LEU A 61 1.19 -13.06 9.44
C LEU A 61 0.56 -12.64 10.78
N GLY A 62 -0.78 -12.62 10.84
CA GLY A 62 -1.53 -12.20 12.03
C GLY A 62 -1.93 -10.72 12.05
N LEU A 63 -1.45 -9.91 11.09
CA LEU A 63 -1.94 -8.54 10.90
C LEU A 63 -3.31 -8.56 10.20
N VAL A 64 -4.29 -7.92 10.82
CA VAL A 64 -5.66 -7.80 10.29
C VAL A 64 -5.69 -6.90 9.05
N THR A 65 -4.84 -5.88 9.02
CA THR A 65 -4.73 -4.92 7.90
C THR A 65 -3.35 -4.99 7.28
N LYS A 66 -3.28 -5.00 5.95
CA LYS A 66 -2.01 -4.99 5.20
C LYS A 66 -1.62 -3.61 4.68
N ASP A 67 -2.53 -2.64 4.79
CA ASP A 67 -2.30 -1.26 4.40
C ASP A 67 -1.55 -0.52 5.52
N LEU A 68 -0.24 -0.73 5.57
CA LEU A 68 0.61 -0.26 6.65
C LEU A 68 1.34 1.01 6.22
N THR A 69 1.45 1.96 7.13
CA THR A 69 1.88 3.32 6.84
C THR A 69 2.97 3.81 7.79
N ALA A 70 3.18 3.12 8.92
CA ALA A 70 4.24 3.45 9.86
C ALA A 70 4.83 2.16 10.46
N VAL A 71 6.14 2.15 10.70
CA VAL A 71 6.86 1.12 11.45
C VAL A 71 7.91 1.79 12.34
N SER A 72 8.08 1.29 13.56
CA SER A 72 9.05 1.82 14.51
C SER A 72 9.54 0.74 15.46
N ILE A 73 10.86 0.63 15.60
CA ILE A 73 11.53 -0.30 16.51
C ILE A 73 11.74 0.41 17.86
N LEU A 74 11.51 -0.28 18.97
CA LEU A 74 11.83 0.26 20.28
C LEU A 74 13.37 0.22 20.50
N PRO A 75 14.04 1.34 20.79
CA PRO A 75 15.51 1.37 20.90
C PRO A 75 16.07 0.47 22.01
N ASN A 76 15.33 0.33 23.12
CA ASN A 76 15.78 -0.40 24.30
C ASN A 76 15.57 -1.92 24.19
N ASP A 77 14.56 -2.36 23.42
CA ASP A 77 14.31 -3.78 23.19
C ASP A 77 14.04 -4.03 21.69
N PRO A 78 15.01 -4.60 20.95
CA PRO A 78 14.87 -4.81 19.52
C PRO A 78 13.79 -5.83 19.15
N ASN A 79 13.29 -6.61 20.12
CA ASN A 79 12.19 -7.54 19.87
C ASN A 79 10.82 -6.85 19.86
N VAL A 80 10.74 -5.63 20.39
CA VAL A 80 9.52 -4.84 20.45
C VAL A 80 9.46 -3.90 19.24
N VAL A 81 8.51 -4.18 18.35
CA VAL A 81 8.27 -3.37 17.14
C VAL A 81 6.80 -3.00 17.07
N LEU A 82 6.55 -1.75 16.69
CA LEU A 82 5.23 -1.17 16.51
C LEU A 82 4.98 -0.89 15.03
N VAL A 83 3.81 -1.27 14.55
CA VAL A 83 3.41 -1.08 13.15
C VAL A 83 2.02 -0.50 13.11
N GLY A 84 1.83 0.56 12.33
CA GLY A 84 0.58 1.29 12.19
C GLY A 84 0.07 1.27 10.75
N GLY A 85 -1.24 1.13 10.58
CA GLY A 85 -1.93 1.19 9.29
C GLY A 85 -3.24 1.98 9.36
N SER A 86 -4.25 1.57 8.58
CA SER A 86 -5.59 2.18 8.46
C SER A 86 -6.40 2.24 9.78
N GLY A 87 -5.92 3.00 10.77
CA GLY A 87 -6.54 3.15 12.09
C GLY A 87 -6.17 2.10 13.12
N ALA A 88 -5.20 1.22 12.84
CA ALA A 88 -4.81 0.17 13.77
C ALA A 88 -3.30 0.18 14.03
N VAL A 89 -2.91 0.09 15.29
CA VAL A 89 -1.52 -0.11 15.72
C VAL A 89 -1.37 -1.50 16.28
N PHE A 90 -0.40 -2.24 15.76
CA PHE A 90 -0.02 -3.55 16.21
C PHE A 90 1.37 -3.50 16.86
N ARG A 91 1.56 -4.33 17.88
CA ARG A 91 2.81 -4.49 18.61
C ARG A 91 3.24 -5.95 18.57
N THR A 92 4.52 -6.18 18.35
CA THR A 92 5.17 -7.48 18.56
C THR A 92 6.10 -7.42 19.76
N ASN A 93 6.29 -8.56 20.43
CA ASN A 93 7.26 -8.76 21.52
C ASN A 93 8.34 -9.79 21.15
N ASP A 94 8.27 -10.32 19.94
CA ASP A 94 9.07 -11.44 19.48
C ASP A 94 9.58 -11.18 18.06
N ALA A 95 9.89 -9.92 17.77
CA ALA A 95 10.46 -9.47 16.51
C ALA A 95 9.63 -9.91 15.28
N GLY A 96 8.31 -9.94 15.39
CA GLY A 96 7.36 -10.15 14.28
C GLY A 96 6.88 -11.58 14.10
N ASP A 97 7.16 -12.48 15.04
CA ASP A 97 6.56 -13.83 15.02
C ASP A 97 5.06 -13.79 15.36
N SER A 98 4.66 -12.88 16.25
CA SER A 98 3.27 -12.63 16.58
C SER A 98 2.97 -11.14 16.74
N TRP A 99 1.72 -10.77 16.44
CA TRP A 99 1.23 -9.40 16.50
C TRP A 99 0.01 -9.30 17.41
N ARG A 100 -0.02 -8.28 18.24
CA ARG A 100 -1.17 -7.92 19.08
C ARG A 100 -1.65 -6.51 18.70
N LEU A 101 -2.95 -6.36 18.50
CA LEU A 101 -3.58 -5.04 18.35
C LEU A 101 -3.52 -4.29 19.69
N VAL A 102 -2.97 -3.07 19.68
CA VAL A 102 -2.81 -2.23 20.89
C VAL A 102 -3.56 -0.90 20.81
N LEU A 103 -3.90 -0.42 19.61
CA LEU A 103 -4.70 0.78 19.43
C LEU A 103 -5.60 0.65 18.20
N ARG A 104 -6.86 1.08 18.32
CA ARG A 104 -7.76 1.27 17.20
C ARG A 104 -8.33 2.70 17.22
N VAL A 105 -7.92 3.49 16.24
CA VAL A 105 -8.34 4.88 16.05
C VAL A 105 -9.63 4.85 15.22
N GLY A 106 -10.73 5.37 15.76
CA GLY A 106 -11.98 5.55 15.00
C GLY A 106 -13.22 4.79 15.47
N ARG A 107 -13.14 4.03 16.56
CA ARG A 107 -14.26 3.96 17.52
C ARG A 107 -13.97 5.02 18.56
N GLY A 108 -14.97 5.78 19.00
CA GLY A 108 -14.78 6.68 20.14
C GLY A 108 -14.04 5.90 21.22
N VAL A 109 -12.99 6.49 21.79
CA VAL A 109 -12.59 6.10 23.14
C VAL A 109 -13.72 6.60 24.01
N THR A 110 -14.84 5.87 24.00
CA THR A 110 -15.77 5.91 25.11
C THR A 110 -15.04 5.20 26.22
N GLU A 111 -15.04 5.84 27.38
CA GLU A 111 -14.76 5.20 28.65
C GLU A 111 -15.47 3.84 28.69
N ALA A 112 -14.84 2.90 29.40
CA ALA A 112 -15.30 1.55 29.62
C ALA A 112 -16.82 1.38 29.46
N ASP A 113 -17.26 0.81 28.34
CA ASP A 113 -18.60 0.25 28.23
C ASP A 113 -18.46 -1.24 28.02
N ASP A 114 -18.55 -1.91 29.16
CA ASP A 114 -18.99 -3.27 29.33
C ASP A 114 -20.44 -3.35 28.86
N SER A 115 -20.64 -3.50 27.56
CA SER A 115 -21.89 -4.06 27.05
C SER A 115 -21.61 -4.80 25.74
N THR A 116 -21.62 -6.11 25.86
CA THR A 116 -22.03 -7.01 24.78
C THR A 116 -23.45 -6.62 24.39
N GLN A 117 -23.59 -5.70 23.45
CA GLN A 117 -24.87 -5.55 22.77
C GLN A 117 -25.09 -6.81 21.90
N PRO A 118 -26.22 -7.51 22.06
CA PRO A 118 -26.56 -8.61 21.18
C PRO A 118 -26.77 -8.06 19.77
N GLU A 119 -26.36 -8.82 18.77
CA GLU A 119 -26.63 -8.55 17.38
C GLU A 119 -28.14 -8.27 17.21
N GLU A 120 -28.51 -7.05 16.80
CA GLU A 120 -29.85 -6.74 16.27
C GLU A 120 -30.07 -7.62 15.04
N LYS A 121 -30.68 -8.77 15.26
CA LYS A 121 -31.45 -9.49 14.25
C LYS A 121 -32.93 -9.08 14.43
N SER A 122 -33.59 -8.88 13.27
CA SER A 122 -35.03 -8.92 13.01
C SER A 122 -35.90 -7.65 13.03
N THR A 123 -35.41 -6.45 12.74
CA THR A 123 -36.32 -5.31 12.40
C THR A 123 -36.78 -5.31 10.94
N GLU A 124 -35.91 -5.66 9.98
CA GLU A 124 -36.26 -5.63 8.54
C GLU A 124 -37.26 -6.74 8.12
N GLU A 125 -37.30 -7.87 8.85
CA GLU A 125 -38.27 -8.96 8.58
C GLU A 125 -39.66 -8.62 9.15
N GLU A 126 -39.75 -8.03 10.34
CA GLU A 126 -41.01 -7.58 10.93
C GLU A 126 -41.63 -6.43 10.11
N ASP A 127 -40.82 -5.46 9.67
CA ASP A 127 -41.28 -4.35 8.82
C ASP A 127 -41.79 -4.82 7.45
N PHE A 128 -41.22 -5.92 6.92
CA PHE A 128 -41.65 -6.51 5.65
C PHE A 128 -42.99 -7.23 5.77
N GLU A 129 -43.17 -8.03 6.82
CA GLU A 129 -44.42 -8.76 7.05
C GLU A 129 -45.59 -7.80 7.29
N GLU A 130 -45.38 -6.75 8.09
CA GLU A 130 -46.42 -5.74 8.36
C GLU A 130 -46.81 -4.97 7.08
N ALA A 131 -45.83 -4.63 6.23
CA ALA A 131 -46.10 -3.97 4.95
C ALA A 131 -46.85 -4.89 3.97
N ALA A 132 -46.49 -6.18 3.90
CA ALA A 132 -47.13 -7.15 3.02
C ALA A 132 -48.59 -7.40 3.41
N GLU A 133 -48.90 -7.55 4.71
CA GLU A 133 -50.28 -7.72 5.16
C GLU A 133 -51.14 -6.49 4.92
N ARG A 134 -50.59 -5.29 5.13
CA ARG A 134 -51.29 -4.04 4.86
C ARG A 134 -51.69 -3.91 3.38
N ILE A 135 -50.74 -4.17 2.47
CA ILE A 135 -50.97 -4.08 1.01
C ILE A 135 -51.96 -5.15 0.56
N PHE A 136 -51.84 -6.38 1.08
CA PHE A 136 -52.75 -7.46 0.78
C PHE A 136 -54.20 -7.13 1.17
N ASN A 137 -54.42 -6.62 2.37
CA ASN A 137 -55.75 -6.24 2.84
C ASN A 137 -56.36 -5.11 1.98
N GLN A 138 -55.54 -4.16 1.54
CA GLN A 138 -55.98 -3.09 0.66
C GLN A 138 -56.40 -3.62 -0.73
N LEU A 139 -55.56 -4.45 -1.37
CA LEU A 139 -55.86 -5.02 -2.68
C LEU A 139 -57.09 -5.93 -2.65
N ARG A 140 -57.23 -6.73 -1.58
CA ARG A 140 -58.39 -7.59 -1.38
C ARG A 140 -59.67 -6.76 -1.30
N GLN A 141 -59.67 -5.68 -0.50
CA GLN A 141 -60.83 -4.83 -0.33
C GLN A 141 -61.24 -4.15 -1.64
N GLU A 142 -60.29 -3.67 -2.45
CA GLU A 142 -60.59 -3.09 -3.77
C GLU A 142 -61.23 -4.08 -4.76
N ILE A 143 -60.83 -5.36 -4.70
CA ILE A 143 -61.41 -6.41 -5.54
C ILE A 143 -62.78 -6.84 -5.01
N GLU A 144 -62.95 -6.97 -3.70
CA GLU A 144 -64.24 -7.29 -3.08
C GLU A 144 -65.30 -6.23 -3.42
N ASP A 145 -64.93 -4.95 -3.37
CA ASP A 145 -65.81 -3.84 -3.71
C ASP A 145 -66.22 -3.83 -5.20
N ARG A 146 -65.34 -4.32 -6.09
CA ARG A 146 -65.57 -4.25 -7.55
C ARG A 146 -66.20 -5.50 -8.14
N TYR A 147 -65.87 -6.68 -7.63
CA TYR A 147 -66.25 -7.97 -8.21
C TYR A 147 -66.94 -8.93 -7.23
N GLY A 148 -67.06 -8.54 -5.96
CA GLY A 148 -67.71 -9.33 -4.91
C GLY A 148 -66.78 -10.34 -4.23
N SER A 149 -67.16 -10.76 -3.03
CA SER A 149 -66.35 -11.59 -2.13
C SER A 149 -65.98 -12.97 -2.68
N SER A 150 -66.90 -13.61 -3.41
CA SER A 150 -66.64 -14.95 -3.98
C SER A 150 -65.54 -14.94 -5.05
N TYR A 151 -65.36 -13.83 -5.76
CA TYR A 151 -64.29 -13.70 -6.76
C TYR A 151 -62.95 -13.40 -6.10
N ALA A 152 -62.94 -12.53 -5.08
CA ALA A 152 -61.74 -12.21 -4.30
C ALA A 152 -61.14 -13.46 -3.62
N GLU A 153 -61.97 -14.36 -3.10
CA GLU A 153 -61.51 -15.64 -2.53
C GLU A 153 -60.86 -16.56 -3.58
N SER A 154 -61.31 -16.52 -4.84
CA SER A 154 -60.78 -17.39 -5.89
C SER A 154 -59.38 -17.00 -6.37
N ILE A 155 -58.98 -15.74 -6.18
CA ILE A 155 -57.68 -15.19 -6.63
C ILE A 155 -56.78 -14.77 -5.45
N GLU A 156 -57.10 -15.20 -4.23
CA GLU A 156 -56.40 -14.81 -3.02
C GLU A 156 -54.89 -15.14 -3.06
N SER A 157 -54.51 -16.26 -3.68
CA SER A 157 -53.10 -16.63 -3.83
C SER A 157 -52.32 -15.71 -4.77
N GLU A 158 -52.95 -15.18 -5.82
CA GLU A 158 -52.33 -14.21 -6.74
C GLU A 158 -52.17 -12.86 -6.06
N LEU A 159 -53.21 -12.40 -5.35
CA LEU A 159 -53.19 -11.18 -4.55
C LEU A 159 -52.06 -11.16 -3.52
N ARG A 160 -51.82 -12.30 -2.86
CA ARG A 160 -50.76 -12.43 -1.84
C ARG A 160 -49.37 -12.34 -2.45
N SER A 161 -49.17 -12.96 -3.62
CA SER A 161 -47.91 -12.86 -4.37
C SER A 161 -47.63 -11.42 -4.82
N ASP A 162 -48.65 -10.72 -5.30
CA ASP A 162 -48.51 -9.33 -5.74
C ASP A 162 -48.24 -8.38 -4.57
N ALA A 163 -48.91 -8.58 -3.44
CA ALA A 163 -48.66 -7.83 -2.21
C ALA A 163 -47.23 -8.02 -1.69
N GLU A 164 -46.69 -9.25 -1.71
CA GLU A 164 -45.30 -9.51 -1.33
C GLU A 164 -44.29 -8.83 -2.27
N GLN A 165 -44.56 -8.81 -3.58
CA GLN A 165 -43.68 -8.12 -4.54
C GLN A 165 -43.68 -6.61 -4.30
N GLN A 166 -44.84 -6.00 -4.09
CA GLN A 166 -44.95 -4.57 -3.79
C GLN A 166 -44.33 -4.21 -2.44
N ALA A 167 -44.53 -5.02 -1.40
CA ALA A 167 -43.90 -4.83 -0.10
C ALA A 167 -42.37 -4.90 -0.19
N ARG A 168 -41.82 -5.81 -1.01
CA ARG A 168 -40.37 -5.89 -1.25
C ARG A 168 -39.84 -4.62 -1.92
N GLU A 169 -40.60 -4.04 -2.83
CA GLU A 169 -40.22 -2.78 -3.48
C GLU A 169 -40.31 -1.57 -2.53
N GLU A 170 -41.34 -1.50 -1.68
CA GLU A 170 -41.47 -0.46 -0.64
C GLU A 170 -40.34 -0.53 0.39
N VAL A 171 -40.06 -1.72 0.95
CA VAL A 171 -38.96 -1.91 1.91
C VAL A 171 -37.61 -1.62 1.25
N ARG A 172 -37.43 -1.96 -0.02
CA ARG A 172 -36.21 -1.63 -0.78
C ARG A 172 -36.07 -0.13 -1.02
N ALA A 173 -37.16 0.59 -1.25
CA ALA A 173 -37.15 2.05 -1.41
C ALA A 173 -36.85 2.76 -0.07
N ILE A 174 -37.44 2.31 1.04
CA ILE A 174 -37.16 2.81 2.40
C ILE A 174 -35.72 2.47 2.81
N GLY A 175 -35.24 1.27 2.49
CA GLY A 175 -33.86 0.82 2.68
C GLY A 175 -32.85 1.62 1.84
N ALA A 176 -33.23 2.04 0.63
CA ALA A 176 -32.41 2.89 -0.22
C ALA A 176 -32.33 4.32 0.32
N ASP A 177 -33.45 4.92 0.73
CA ASP A 177 -33.51 6.29 1.27
C ASP A 177 -32.90 6.39 2.69
N SER A 178 -32.99 5.34 3.51
CA SER A 178 -32.26 5.23 4.78
C SER A 178 -30.77 5.02 4.57
N LYS A 179 -30.34 4.28 3.54
CA LYS A 179 -28.92 4.20 3.13
C LYS A 179 -28.42 5.50 2.51
N GLU A 180 -29.24 6.25 1.77
CA GLU A 180 -28.94 7.56 1.19
C GLU A 180 -28.85 8.64 2.30
N LYS A 181 -29.79 8.65 3.25
CA LYS A 181 -29.78 9.50 4.44
C LYS A 181 -28.71 9.09 5.45
N ALA A 182 -28.35 7.81 5.56
CA ALA A 182 -27.17 7.36 6.29
C ALA A 182 -25.89 7.81 5.57
N ARG A 183 -25.82 7.75 4.23
CA ARG A 183 -24.71 8.32 3.42
C ARG A 183 -24.63 9.85 3.45
N GLN A 184 -25.72 10.55 3.76
CA GLN A 184 -25.74 12.01 3.92
C GLN A 184 -25.52 12.45 5.37
N ARG A 185 -26.06 11.73 6.37
CA ARG A 185 -25.78 11.95 7.81
C ARG A 185 -24.38 11.53 8.17
N GLN A 186 -23.89 10.44 7.60
CA GLN A 186 -22.49 10.09 7.59
C GLN A 186 -21.82 10.86 6.45
N GLY A 187 -21.26 12.03 6.72
CA GLY A 187 -20.22 12.65 5.91
C GLY A 187 -18.94 11.79 5.86
N LEU A 188 -19.06 10.55 5.37
CA LEU A 188 -18.16 9.42 5.57
C LEU A 188 -17.04 9.33 4.53
N THR A 189 -16.65 10.45 3.95
CA THR A 189 -15.33 10.57 3.31
C THR A 189 -14.29 11.13 4.27
N ALA A 190 -14.68 11.83 5.35
CA ALA A 190 -13.75 12.40 6.32
C ALA A 190 -13.37 11.45 7.48
N GLU A 191 -14.27 10.56 7.92
CA GLU A 191 -13.97 9.64 9.05
C GLU A 191 -12.97 8.53 8.69
N ALA A 192 -12.89 8.14 7.42
CA ALA A 192 -11.84 7.21 6.96
C ALA A 192 -10.46 7.89 6.94
N SER A 193 -10.43 9.20 6.64
CA SER A 193 -9.22 10.03 6.68
C SER A 193 -8.69 10.13 8.12
N ASP A 194 -9.53 10.45 9.11
CA ASP A 194 -9.11 10.69 10.51
C ASP A 194 -8.39 9.50 11.19
N ARG A 195 -8.49 8.31 10.60
CA ARG A 195 -7.94 7.05 11.14
C ARG A 195 -6.50 6.78 10.70
N ARG A 196 -6.01 7.38 9.62
CA ARG A 196 -4.70 6.98 9.08
C ARG A 196 -3.56 7.33 10.04
N ILE A 197 -2.76 6.33 10.37
CA ILE A 197 -1.53 6.54 11.14
C ILE A 197 -0.47 7.08 10.17
N ARG A 198 0.13 8.22 10.50
CA ARG A 198 1.17 8.84 9.68
C ARG A 198 2.57 8.41 10.10
N ARG A 199 2.82 8.36 11.41
CA ARG A 199 4.15 8.08 11.95
C ARG A 199 4.06 7.54 13.37
N ILE A 200 5.00 6.67 13.72
CA ILE A 200 5.21 6.19 15.09
C ILE A 200 6.63 6.58 15.47
N ARG A 201 6.79 7.25 16.61
CA ARG A 201 8.07 7.71 17.14
C ARG A 201 8.35 7.02 18.47
N THR A 202 9.51 6.37 18.52
CA THR A 202 10.11 5.81 19.72
C THR A 202 11.37 6.60 20.05
N PHE A 203 11.71 6.68 21.33
CA PHE A 203 12.83 7.49 21.82
C PHE A 203 13.80 6.58 22.58
N ALA A 204 15.10 6.77 22.35
CA ALA A 204 16.13 6.05 23.10
C ALA A 204 16.27 6.62 24.52
N ASP A 205 16.22 7.95 24.63
CA ASP A 205 16.41 8.66 25.90
C ASP A 205 15.20 8.55 26.84
N LEU A 206 13.99 8.37 26.28
CA LEU A 206 12.74 8.26 27.03
C LEU A 206 12.21 6.82 26.96
N ALA A 207 12.75 5.96 27.83
CA ALA A 207 12.39 4.55 27.89
C ALA A 207 10.87 4.37 28.06
N GLY A 208 10.27 3.59 27.17
CA GLY A 208 8.84 3.27 27.21
C GLY A 208 7.91 4.36 26.66
N VAL A 209 8.42 5.54 26.32
CA VAL A 209 7.59 6.58 25.68
C VAL A 209 7.45 6.30 24.20
N VAL A 210 6.20 6.21 23.74
CA VAL A 210 5.86 6.03 22.32
C VAL A 210 4.83 7.07 21.93
N LEU A 211 5.08 7.77 20.82
CA LEU A 211 4.16 8.75 20.26
C LEU A 211 3.65 8.29 18.89
N ILE A 212 2.35 8.46 18.66
CA ILE A 212 1.69 8.07 17.41
C ILE A 212 0.98 9.28 16.82
N CYS A 213 1.39 9.62 15.60
CA CYS A 213 0.83 10.69 14.80
C CYS A 213 -0.25 10.13 13.89
N THR A 214 -1.44 10.72 13.94
CA THR A 214 -2.59 10.32 13.13
C THR A 214 -3.21 11.52 12.42
N GLU A 215 -4.08 11.26 11.45
CA GLU A 215 -4.93 12.28 10.85
C GLU A 215 -5.83 12.97 11.88
N GLY A 216 -6.32 12.23 12.87
CA GLY A 216 -7.16 12.74 13.96
C GLY A 216 -6.45 13.22 15.23
N GLY A 217 -5.12 13.26 15.27
CA GLY A 217 -4.38 13.82 16.41
C GLY A 217 -3.16 13.01 16.85
N LEU A 218 -2.70 13.32 18.06
CA LEU A 218 -1.53 12.72 18.70
C LEU A 218 -1.96 11.76 19.82
N PHE A 219 -1.38 10.58 19.85
CA PHE A 219 -1.51 9.63 20.96
C PHE A 219 -0.14 9.40 21.59
N HIS A 220 -0.11 9.18 22.90
CA HIS A 220 1.10 8.85 23.64
C HIS A 220 0.88 7.59 24.50
N SER A 221 1.95 6.86 24.70
CA SER A 221 2.08 5.74 25.62
C SER A 221 3.31 5.98 26.49
N ILE A 222 3.23 5.61 27.76
CA ILE A 222 4.35 5.64 28.73
C ILE A 222 4.79 4.22 29.12
N ASP A 223 4.12 3.20 28.60
CA ASP A 223 4.27 1.79 28.94
C ASP A 223 4.77 0.98 27.73
N ALA A 224 5.70 1.54 26.95
CA ALA A 224 6.31 0.89 25.79
C ALA A 224 5.31 0.41 24.72
N GLY A 225 4.22 1.17 24.53
CA GLY A 225 3.19 0.91 23.55
C GLY A 225 2.15 -0.15 23.97
N HIS A 226 2.00 -0.41 25.27
CA HIS A 226 0.94 -1.29 25.78
C HIS A 226 -0.41 -0.60 25.81
N THR A 227 -0.48 0.64 26.27
CA THR A 227 -1.69 1.46 26.30
C THR A 227 -1.43 2.86 25.75
N PHE A 228 -2.43 3.44 25.10
CA PHE A 228 -2.32 4.76 24.47
C PHE A 228 -3.40 5.71 24.98
N ARG A 229 -2.99 6.95 25.25
CA ARG A 229 -3.88 8.05 25.61
C ARG A 229 -3.72 9.20 24.62
N ARG A 230 -4.83 9.81 24.24
CA ARG A 230 -4.82 10.96 23.32
C ARG A 230 -4.22 12.19 24.02
N VAL A 231 -3.39 12.93 23.30
CA VAL A 231 -2.83 14.21 23.75
C VAL A 231 -3.63 15.35 23.13
N SER A 232 -4.20 16.20 23.98
CA SER A 232 -4.90 17.41 23.55
C SER A 232 -3.91 18.50 23.17
N LEU A 233 -3.89 18.88 21.90
CA LEU A 233 -3.04 19.94 21.35
C LEU A 233 -3.73 21.32 21.29
N GLY A 234 -5.01 21.42 21.70
CA GLY A 234 -5.76 22.68 21.66
C GLY A 234 -6.05 23.21 20.24
N LEU A 235 -5.99 22.35 19.21
CA LEU A 235 -6.06 22.78 17.80
C LEU A 235 -7.47 22.80 17.19
N GLY A 236 -8.53 22.50 17.95
CA GLY A 236 -9.89 22.36 17.42
C GLY A 236 -10.09 21.07 16.60
N ALA A 237 -11.33 20.76 16.18
CA ALA A 237 -11.66 19.48 15.54
C ALA A 237 -11.10 19.31 14.12
N GLY A 238 -11.08 20.38 13.31
CA GLY A 238 -10.68 20.31 11.90
C GLY A 238 -9.18 20.50 11.61
N ARG A 239 -8.32 20.64 12.63
CA ARG A 239 -6.87 20.92 12.46
C ARG A 239 -5.99 19.95 13.23
N ARG A 240 -6.42 18.70 13.33
CA ARG A 240 -5.78 17.65 14.16
C ARG A 240 -4.74 16.82 13.41
N VAL A 241 -4.53 17.08 12.12
CA VAL A 241 -3.55 16.38 11.31
C VAL A 241 -2.15 16.59 11.88
N VAL A 242 -1.60 15.53 12.46
CA VAL A 242 -0.20 15.46 12.90
C VAL A 242 0.59 14.60 11.93
N ASN A 243 1.64 15.18 11.36
CA ASN A 243 2.53 14.48 10.43
C ASN A 243 3.72 13.86 11.18
N ASP A 244 4.31 14.60 12.11
CA ASP A 244 5.45 14.14 12.91
C ASP A 244 5.46 14.81 14.29
N VAL A 245 6.17 14.19 15.22
CA VAL A 245 6.33 14.66 16.60
C VAL A 245 7.72 14.33 17.12
N LEU A 246 8.22 15.22 17.94
CA LEU A 246 9.47 15.05 18.65
C LEU A 246 9.23 15.35 20.14
N ALA A 247 9.72 14.47 21.01
CA ALA A 247 9.83 14.73 22.43
C ALA A 247 11.27 15.09 22.77
N LEU A 248 11.44 16.24 23.44
CA LEU A 248 12.71 16.69 23.99
C LEU A 248 12.87 16.17 25.43
N GLY A 249 14.11 16.05 25.90
CA GLY A 249 14.41 15.48 27.23
C GLY A 249 13.87 16.29 28.41
N ASP A 250 13.53 17.57 28.19
CA ASP A 250 12.88 18.46 29.16
C ASP A 250 11.35 18.22 29.27
N GLY A 251 10.78 17.33 28.46
CA GLY A 251 9.34 17.06 28.39
C GLY A 251 8.59 17.96 27.39
N THR A 252 9.29 18.83 26.66
CA THR A 252 8.70 19.65 25.60
C THR A 252 8.41 18.80 24.37
N LEU A 253 7.21 18.93 23.80
CA LEU A 253 6.82 18.27 22.54
C LEU A 253 6.80 19.28 21.41
N VAL A 254 7.52 18.99 20.33
CA VAL A 254 7.49 19.75 19.07
C VAL A 254 6.72 18.94 18.04
N VAL A 255 5.58 19.46 17.60
CA VAL A 255 4.60 18.75 16.77
C VAL A 255 4.50 19.42 15.40
N GLY A 256 4.80 18.66 14.34
CA GLY A 256 4.61 19.07 12.95
C GLY A 256 3.19 18.77 12.48
N THR A 257 2.45 19.81 12.08
CA THR A 257 1.07 19.70 11.58
C THR A 257 0.97 20.15 10.12
N ALA A 258 -0.18 19.92 9.48
CA ALA A 258 -0.43 20.41 8.12
C ALA A 258 -0.37 21.95 7.96
N ILE A 259 -0.45 22.70 9.05
CA ILE A 259 -0.55 24.18 9.02
C ILE A 259 0.70 24.85 9.61
N GLY A 260 1.54 24.10 10.33
CA GLY A 260 2.75 24.63 10.97
C GLY A 260 3.23 23.78 12.15
N VAL A 261 4.11 24.34 12.96
CA VAL A 261 4.64 23.68 14.16
C VAL A 261 3.92 24.16 15.41
N VAL A 262 3.60 23.20 16.29
CA VAL A 262 2.99 23.43 17.59
C VAL A 262 3.95 22.90 18.64
N ILE A 263 4.29 23.75 19.60
CA ILE A 263 5.11 23.39 20.75
C ILE A 263 4.19 23.23 21.94
N ARG A 264 4.34 22.13 22.67
CA ARG A 264 3.67 21.90 23.94
C ARG A 264 4.72 21.79 25.03
N SER A 265 4.67 22.72 25.97
CA SER A 265 5.53 22.71 27.16
C SER A 265 5.13 21.58 28.13
N PRO A 266 6.01 21.20 29.07
CA PRO A 266 5.71 20.20 30.11
C PRO A 266 4.44 20.55 30.91
N ASP A 267 4.24 21.85 31.18
CA ASP A 267 3.07 22.39 31.90
C ASP A 267 1.74 22.28 31.13
N GLY A 268 1.76 21.67 29.94
CA GLY A 268 0.58 21.48 29.09
C GLY A 268 0.18 22.70 28.27
N ARG A 269 0.91 23.82 28.40
CA ARG A 269 0.72 25.02 27.56
C ARG A 269 1.10 24.73 26.11
N THR A 270 0.26 25.17 25.18
CA THR A 270 0.49 24.99 23.74
C THR A 270 0.73 26.33 23.06
N GLN A 271 1.84 26.46 22.35
CA GLN A 271 2.22 27.64 21.59
C GLN A 271 2.44 27.28 20.11
N ARG A 272 2.11 28.19 19.20
CA ARG A 272 2.38 28.02 17.77
C ARG A 272 3.67 28.73 17.37
N SER A 273 4.49 28.07 16.56
CA SER A 273 5.69 28.67 16.00
C SER A 273 5.37 29.77 14.99
N ARG A 274 6.26 30.74 14.82
CA ARG A 274 6.18 31.71 13.71
C ARG A 274 6.77 31.09 12.44
N LEU A 275 5.89 30.55 11.60
CA LEU A 275 6.22 30.06 10.25
C LEU A 275 5.45 30.85 9.18
N PRO A 276 6.09 31.25 8.08
CA PRO A 276 5.38 31.86 6.95
C PRO A 276 4.35 30.88 6.37
N ARG A 277 3.20 31.39 5.92
CA ARG A 277 2.20 30.56 5.21
C ARG A 277 2.76 29.87 3.97
N SER A 278 3.78 30.46 3.34
CA SER A 278 4.47 29.88 2.18
C SER A 278 5.23 28.59 2.51
N ALA A 279 5.52 28.30 3.78
CA ALA A 279 6.26 27.10 4.17
C ALA A 279 5.49 25.80 3.86
N GLY A 280 4.15 25.84 3.79
CA GLY A 280 3.31 24.66 3.53
C GLY A 280 3.21 23.71 4.73
N ALA A 281 2.83 22.45 4.48
CA ALA A 281 2.68 21.46 5.53
C ALA A 281 4.05 21.01 6.08
N VAL A 282 4.15 20.86 7.39
CA VAL A 282 5.35 20.32 8.05
C VAL A 282 5.27 18.81 8.00
N ARG A 283 6.21 18.15 7.32
CA ARG A 283 6.20 16.69 7.13
C ARG A 283 7.05 15.94 8.14
N VAL A 284 8.17 16.54 8.54
CA VAL A 284 9.14 15.95 9.45
C VAL A 284 9.69 17.01 10.38
N VAL A 285 9.92 16.62 11.64
CA VAL A 285 10.57 17.42 12.68
C VAL A 285 11.73 16.61 13.25
N GLN A 286 12.90 17.24 13.36
CA GLN A 286 14.11 16.63 13.90
C GLN A 286 14.84 17.60 14.82
N TYR A 287 15.57 17.06 15.79
CA TYR A 287 16.35 17.85 16.73
C TYR A 287 17.78 17.37 16.79
N HIS A 288 18.67 18.35 16.70
CA HIS A 288 20.10 18.14 16.86
C HIS A 288 20.46 18.33 18.33
N GLN A 289 20.61 17.21 19.06
CA GLN A 289 20.95 17.20 20.49
C GLN A 289 22.18 18.08 20.82
N PRO A 290 23.32 18.00 20.10
CA PRO A 290 24.51 18.76 20.45
C PRO A 290 24.38 20.29 20.32
N SER A 291 23.59 20.78 19.37
CA SER A 291 23.47 22.23 19.11
C SER A 291 22.15 22.84 19.56
N GLY A 292 21.23 22.05 20.10
CA GLY A 292 19.89 22.49 20.46
C GLY A 292 19.01 22.97 19.29
N ARG A 293 19.38 22.64 18.05
CA ARG A 293 18.71 23.13 16.84
C ARG A 293 17.56 22.22 16.42
N VAL A 294 16.43 22.81 16.06
CA VAL A 294 15.29 22.08 15.47
C VAL A 294 15.29 22.27 13.96
N LEU A 295 15.28 21.18 13.20
CA LEU A 295 15.09 21.18 11.75
C LEU A 295 13.69 20.68 11.41
N ILE A 296 13.05 21.33 10.45
CA ILE A 296 11.78 20.88 9.90
C ILE A 296 11.87 20.78 8.38
N GLY A 297 11.26 19.74 7.84
CA GLY A 297 11.05 19.56 6.41
C GLY A 297 9.62 19.91 6.05
N THR A 298 9.44 20.80 5.08
CA THR A 298 8.14 21.23 4.61
C THR A 298 7.98 21.04 3.10
N ASP A 299 6.79 21.31 2.57
CA ASP A 299 6.54 21.27 1.12
C ASP A 299 7.36 22.30 0.33
N ASP A 300 7.86 23.36 0.99
CA ASP A 300 8.68 24.44 0.40
C ASP A 300 10.17 24.35 0.82
N GLY A 301 10.61 23.26 1.45
CA GLY A 301 12.04 23.03 1.76
C GLY A 301 12.35 22.85 3.24
N ILE A 302 13.61 23.06 3.60
CA ILE A 302 14.12 22.84 4.97
C ILE A 302 14.15 24.16 5.72
N TRP A 303 13.70 24.14 6.97
CA TRP A 303 13.78 25.28 7.88
C TRP A 303 14.47 24.87 9.17
N ALA A 304 15.21 25.81 9.76
CA ALA A 304 15.93 25.60 11.01
C ALA A 304 15.50 26.63 12.06
N SER A 305 15.43 26.20 13.31
CA SER A 305 15.20 27.03 14.47
C SER A 305 16.34 26.84 15.47
N GLU A 306 16.83 27.96 16.00
CA GLU A 306 17.85 28.02 17.05
C GLU A 306 17.24 28.34 18.42
N ASP A 307 15.93 28.57 18.48
CA ASP A 307 15.16 28.98 19.67
C ASP A 307 14.11 27.91 20.06
N ALA A 308 14.52 26.64 20.02
CA ALA A 308 13.69 25.48 20.39
C ALA A 308 12.35 25.35 19.62
N GLY A 309 12.32 25.84 18.38
CA GLY A 309 11.17 25.77 17.47
C GLY A 309 10.23 26.99 17.50
N LEU A 310 10.56 28.05 18.24
CA LEU A 310 9.70 29.24 18.32
C LEU A 310 9.69 30.04 17.01
N SER A 311 10.86 30.20 16.38
CA SER A 311 11.01 30.85 15.08
C SER A 311 11.90 30.04 14.15
N PHE A 312 11.54 30.06 12.86
CA PHE A 312 12.21 29.28 11.84
C PHE A 312 12.77 30.16 10.74
N ARG A 313 14.00 29.87 10.31
CA ARG A 313 14.64 30.47 9.14
C ARG A 313 14.79 29.43 8.04
N ARG A 314 14.47 29.80 6.81
CA ARG A 314 14.60 28.90 5.66
C ARG A 314 16.08 28.64 5.40
N MET A 315 16.44 27.39 5.20
CA MET A 315 17.77 27.00 4.78
C MET A 315 17.83 26.99 3.25
N VAL A 316 18.88 27.61 2.70
CA VAL A 316 19.08 27.67 1.25
C VAL A 316 19.96 26.50 0.86
N ALA A 317 19.50 25.65 -0.06
CA ALA A 317 20.39 24.68 -0.68
C ALA A 317 21.33 25.41 -1.66
N PRO A 318 22.63 25.04 -1.74
CA PRO A 318 23.65 25.68 -2.57
C PRO A 318 23.33 25.69 -4.07
N THR A 319 22.36 24.90 -4.53
CA THR A 319 22.08 24.71 -5.96
C THR A 319 21.28 25.84 -6.59
N GLY A 320 20.79 26.83 -5.83
CA GLY A 320 19.98 27.95 -6.34
C GLY A 320 18.61 27.54 -6.93
N LYS A 321 18.35 26.24 -7.07
CA LYS A 321 17.05 25.66 -7.41
C LYS A 321 16.22 25.56 -6.14
N LYS A 322 14.93 25.91 -6.22
CA LYS A 322 13.98 25.65 -5.14
C LYS A 322 14.00 24.16 -4.82
N VAL A 323 14.46 23.81 -3.63
CA VAL A 323 14.34 22.44 -3.11
C VAL A 323 12.86 22.13 -3.02
N ARG A 324 12.42 21.14 -3.80
CA ARG A 324 11.05 20.62 -3.73
C ARG A 324 10.85 19.78 -2.47
N GLN A 325 9.59 19.45 -2.20
CA GLN A 325 9.07 18.88 -0.95
C GLN A 325 10.07 17.98 -0.20
N ILE A 326 10.26 18.26 1.09
CA ILE A 326 11.07 17.44 1.99
C ILE A 326 10.18 16.39 2.62
N ASN A 327 10.39 15.14 2.25
CA ASN A 327 9.57 14.04 2.74
C ASN A 327 10.03 13.50 4.09
N ASP A 328 11.35 13.43 4.32
CA ASP A 328 11.92 12.97 5.58
C ASP A 328 13.32 13.54 5.84
N LEU A 329 13.73 13.58 7.11
CA LEU A 329 15.02 14.09 7.59
C LEU A 329 15.50 13.19 8.73
N ILE A 330 16.80 12.86 8.77
CA ILE A 330 17.40 12.01 9.81
C ILE A 330 18.77 12.57 10.22
N PHE A 331 18.98 12.74 11.52
CA PHE A 331 20.31 12.90 12.12
C PHE A 331 20.89 11.51 12.43
N LEU A 332 22.16 11.31 12.12
CA LEU A 332 22.84 10.06 12.42
C LEU A 332 23.42 10.10 13.85
N PRO A 333 23.04 9.20 14.77
CA PRO A 333 23.46 9.27 16.18
C PRO A 333 24.98 9.26 16.40
N HIS A 334 25.71 8.57 15.53
CA HIS A 334 27.17 8.43 15.62
C HIS A 334 27.94 9.44 14.76
N LEU A 335 27.23 10.29 14.01
CA LEU A 335 27.78 11.37 13.19
C LEU A 335 26.91 12.61 13.42
N PRO A 336 27.08 13.33 14.54
CA PRO A 336 26.14 14.36 14.99
C PRO A 336 25.90 15.45 13.94
N ASP A 337 26.97 15.89 13.26
CA ASP A 337 26.86 16.92 12.23
C ASP A 337 26.31 16.42 10.89
N MET A 338 26.15 15.10 10.72
CA MET A 338 25.64 14.51 9.49
C MET A 338 24.12 14.45 9.51
N VAL A 339 23.49 15.12 8.53
CA VAL A 339 22.04 15.08 8.30
C VAL A 339 21.78 14.54 6.92
N LEU A 340 20.85 13.59 6.80
CA LEU A 340 20.33 13.13 5.53
C LEU A 340 18.90 13.63 5.35
N GLY A 341 18.52 13.99 4.13
CA GLY A 341 17.18 14.44 3.80
C GLY A 341 16.67 13.84 2.50
N ALA A 342 15.46 13.30 2.52
CA ALA A 342 14.80 12.77 1.33
C ALA A 342 13.89 13.83 0.70
N THR A 343 14.03 13.96 -0.61
CA THR A 343 13.29 14.90 -1.44
C THR A 343 12.66 14.15 -2.63
N ASP A 344 11.76 14.83 -3.33
CA ASP A 344 11.19 14.28 -4.57
C ASP A 344 12.24 14.13 -5.69
N ASP A 345 13.32 14.92 -5.64
CA ASP A 345 14.40 14.91 -6.63
C ASP A 345 15.65 14.14 -6.16
N GLY A 346 15.55 13.36 -5.07
CA GLY A 346 16.64 12.50 -4.55
C GLY A 346 17.04 12.79 -3.10
N LEU A 347 18.28 12.44 -2.73
CA LEU A 347 18.81 12.56 -1.36
C LEU A 347 19.73 13.77 -1.19
N LEU A 348 19.51 14.54 -0.12
CA LEU A 348 20.37 15.61 0.36
C LEU A 348 21.20 15.15 1.55
N ARG A 349 22.42 15.66 1.69
CA ARG A 349 23.27 15.47 2.86
C ARG A 349 23.82 16.79 3.38
N SER A 350 23.96 16.91 4.68
CA SER A 350 24.66 18.00 5.37
C SER A 350 25.74 17.40 6.26
N ARG A 351 26.88 18.10 6.39
CA ARG A 351 27.99 17.72 7.29
C ARG A 351 28.25 18.76 8.38
N ASP A 352 27.33 19.71 8.54
CA ASP A 352 27.48 20.88 9.40
C ASP A 352 26.23 21.09 10.29
N GLY A 353 25.57 20.00 10.68
CA GLY A 353 24.38 20.03 11.54
C GLY A 353 23.17 20.66 10.86
N GLY A 354 23.06 20.50 9.53
CA GLY A 354 21.97 21.05 8.73
C GLY A 354 22.10 22.54 8.40
N ARG A 355 23.30 23.14 8.48
CA ARG A 355 23.53 24.54 8.05
C ARG A 355 23.58 24.63 6.52
N SER A 356 24.13 23.65 5.85
CA SER A 356 24.18 23.56 4.39
C SER A 356 23.93 22.13 3.91
N PHE A 357 23.24 22.00 2.78
CA PHE A 357 22.87 20.70 2.21
C PHE A 357 23.44 20.55 0.81
N GLN A 358 24.15 19.46 0.54
CA GLN A 358 24.64 19.09 -0.78
C GLN A 358 23.79 17.93 -1.32
N GLN A 359 23.51 17.93 -2.62
CA GLN A 359 22.89 16.77 -3.26
C GLN A 359 23.89 15.60 -3.26
N THR A 360 23.39 14.43 -2.90
CA THR A 360 24.14 13.18 -3.02
C THR A 360 23.79 12.55 -4.35
N TRP A 361 24.80 12.15 -5.11
CA TRP A 361 24.56 11.45 -6.37
C TRP A 361 24.31 9.98 -6.11
N LEU A 362 23.14 9.52 -6.53
CA LEU A 362 22.74 8.13 -6.50
C LEU A 362 22.56 7.65 -7.94
N PRO A 363 23.54 6.91 -8.51
CA PRO A 363 23.41 6.39 -9.87
C PRO A 363 22.19 5.49 -10.04
N ALA A 364 21.82 4.74 -8.99
CA ALA A 364 20.82 3.69 -9.04
C ALA A 364 19.37 4.15 -8.75
N LEU A 365 19.15 5.31 -8.10
CA LEU A 365 17.80 5.72 -7.67
C LEU A 365 16.95 6.37 -8.77
N GLY A 366 17.55 6.72 -9.93
CA GLY A 366 16.88 7.55 -10.93
C GLY A 366 16.38 8.88 -10.33
N GLN A 367 15.67 9.69 -11.12
CA GLN A 367 14.97 10.88 -10.59
C GLN A 367 13.64 10.46 -9.92
N GLY A 368 13.70 9.55 -8.95
CA GLY A 368 12.53 9.01 -8.27
C GLY A 368 12.30 9.66 -6.90
N ALA A 369 11.06 10.02 -6.61
CA ALA A 369 10.68 10.60 -5.32
C ALA A 369 10.86 9.60 -4.16
N ILE A 370 11.63 9.99 -3.14
CA ILE A 370 11.83 9.19 -1.93
C ILE A 370 10.85 9.68 -0.86
N ARG A 371 9.82 8.88 -0.56
CA ARG A 371 8.76 9.25 0.41
C ARG A 371 9.19 9.10 1.86
N GLN A 372 10.00 8.09 2.16
CA GLN A 372 10.57 7.85 3.48
C GLN A 372 11.85 7.03 3.30
N PHE A 373 12.80 7.20 4.21
CA PHE A 373 14.00 6.37 4.27
C PHE A 373 14.34 6.05 5.72
N GLY A 374 15.10 4.99 5.92
CA GLY A 374 15.78 4.72 7.19
C GLY A 374 17.28 4.90 7.00
N ALA A 375 17.96 5.51 7.94
CA ALA A 375 19.42 5.62 7.89
C ALA A 375 20.01 5.30 9.26
N VAL A 376 21.11 4.55 9.25
CA VAL A 376 21.87 4.25 10.45
C VAL A 376 23.36 4.17 10.12
N ALA A 377 24.21 4.59 11.05
CA ALA A 377 25.65 4.63 10.85
C ALA A 377 26.37 3.75 11.87
N GLN A 378 27.28 2.89 11.42
CA GLN A 378 28.15 2.07 12.27
C GLN A 378 29.61 2.27 11.86
N ARG A 379 30.47 2.76 12.77
CA ARG A 379 31.92 2.86 12.56
C ARG A 379 32.34 3.44 11.18
N GLN A 380 31.63 4.50 10.72
CA GLN A 380 31.75 5.20 9.42
C GLN A 380 31.02 4.59 8.22
N GLU A 381 30.46 3.38 8.33
CA GLU A 381 29.55 2.85 7.31
C GLU A 381 28.12 3.36 7.55
N ILE A 382 27.50 3.95 6.53
CA ILE A 382 26.11 4.40 6.57
C ILE A 382 25.27 3.38 5.80
N HIS A 383 24.31 2.77 6.47
CA HIS A 383 23.28 1.95 5.84
C HIS A 383 22.05 2.82 5.60
N LEU A 384 21.67 2.95 4.33
CA LEU A 384 20.49 3.67 3.89
C LEU A 384 19.48 2.67 3.34
N VAL A 385 18.26 2.74 3.83
CA VAL A 385 17.17 1.90 3.36
C VAL A 385 16.15 2.78 2.68
N THR A 386 15.86 2.48 1.42
CA THR A 386 14.91 3.22 0.59
C THR A 386 13.85 2.27 0.02
N PRO A 387 12.77 2.80 -0.58
CA PRO A 387 11.79 1.98 -1.28
C PRO A 387 12.34 1.08 -2.39
N LEU A 388 13.48 1.43 -2.99
CA LEU A 388 14.06 0.67 -4.10
C LEU A 388 15.03 -0.42 -3.65
N GLY A 389 15.63 -0.28 -2.46
CA GLY A 389 16.67 -1.19 -2.00
C GLY A 389 17.42 -0.71 -0.77
N VAL A 390 18.33 -1.57 -0.30
CA VAL A 390 19.27 -1.27 0.78
C VAL A 390 20.60 -0.86 0.17
N PHE A 391 21.05 0.33 0.55
CA PHE A 391 22.29 0.94 0.13
C PHE A 391 23.25 1.05 1.31
N GLN A 392 24.54 0.98 1.03
CA GLN A 392 25.59 1.25 1.98
C GLN A 392 26.59 2.23 1.42
N SER A 393 27.06 3.12 2.27
CA SER A 393 28.14 4.04 1.98
C SER A 393 29.27 3.82 2.97
N GLN A 394 30.50 3.77 2.47
CA GLN A 394 31.72 3.71 3.28
C GLN A 394 32.43 5.08 3.35
N ASP A 395 31.97 6.07 2.58
CA ASP A 395 32.60 7.37 2.40
C ASP A 395 31.82 8.53 3.05
N GLY A 396 31.02 8.20 4.06
CA GLY A 396 30.20 9.18 4.78
C GLY A 396 29.11 9.79 3.89
N GLY A 397 28.46 8.96 3.08
CA GLY A 397 27.28 9.27 2.28
C GLY A 397 27.58 10.00 0.96
N ILE A 398 28.80 9.96 0.43
CA ILE A 398 29.13 10.58 -0.86
C ILE A 398 28.70 9.63 -1.99
N SER A 399 29.07 8.36 -1.89
CA SER A 399 28.65 7.30 -2.79
C SER A 399 27.94 6.21 -2.00
N LEU A 400 26.90 5.66 -2.62
CA LEU A 400 26.05 4.63 -2.05
C LEU A 400 26.07 3.45 -3.02
N VAL A 401 26.53 2.32 -2.52
CA VAL A 401 26.55 1.03 -3.22
C VAL A 401 25.32 0.25 -2.78
N GLU A 402 24.55 -0.24 -3.74
CA GLU A 402 23.42 -1.12 -3.44
C GLU A 402 23.96 -2.47 -2.94
N ILE A 403 23.52 -2.91 -1.76
CA ILE A 403 23.90 -4.22 -1.22
C ILE A 403 22.94 -5.29 -1.72
N GLU A 404 21.63 -5.03 -1.78
CA GLU A 404 20.65 -6.00 -2.27
C GLU A 404 19.33 -5.38 -2.76
N ALA A 405 18.88 -5.88 -3.92
CA ALA A 405 17.58 -5.63 -4.55
C ALA A 405 16.60 -6.79 -4.29
N GLY A 406 16.33 -7.12 -3.03
CA GLY A 406 15.54 -8.31 -2.68
C GLY A 406 14.03 -8.08 -2.50
N LEU A 407 13.59 -6.83 -2.32
CA LEU A 407 12.19 -6.56 -2.01
C LEU A 407 11.36 -6.60 -3.30
N THR A 408 10.52 -7.63 -3.45
CA THR A 408 9.65 -7.77 -4.63
C THR A 408 8.56 -6.70 -4.73
N ASP A 409 8.31 -5.99 -3.63
CA ASP A 409 7.29 -4.97 -3.52
C ASP A 409 7.91 -3.57 -3.67
N ARG A 410 7.38 -2.78 -4.61
CA ARG A 410 7.89 -1.43 -4.94
C ARG A 410 7.18 -0.31 -4.17
N ASP A 411 6.07 -0.58 -3.48
CA ASP A 411 5.35 0.43 -2.69
C ASP A 411 5.71 0.32 -1.21
N VAL A 412 6.94 0.72 -0.89
CA VAL A 412 7.41 0.89 0.48
C VAL A 412 6.91 2.20 1.04
N ARG A 413 6.23 2.13 2.18
CA ARG A 413 5.55 3.27 2.80
C ARG A 413 6.26 3.79 4.03
N ALA A 414 6.84 2.88 4.80
CA ALA A 414 7.63 3.24 5.97
C ALA A 414 8.82 2.29 6.16
N VAL A 415 9.87 2.86 6.73
CA VAL A 415 11.15 2.18 6.98
C VAL A 415 11.61 2.53 8.38
N SER A 416 12.11 1.54 9.11
CA SER A 416 12.77 1.73 10.40
C SER A 416 14.09 0.99 10.38
N ALA A 417 15.16 1.71 10.71
CA ALA A 417 16.51 1.19 10.83
C ALA A 417 17.01 1.46 12.25
N ALA A 418 17.58 0.44 12.89
CA ALA A 418 18.19 0.55 14.20
C ALA A 418 19.45 -0.32 14.27
N LEU A 419 20.38 0.07 15.14
CA LEU A 419 21.51 -0.75 15.54
C LEU A 419 21.32 -1.20 16.97
N HIS A 420 21.54 -2.49 17.23
CA HIS A 420 21.60 -3.02 18.57
C HIS A 420 22.91 -3.81 18.74
N GLY A 421 23.89 -3.20 19.40
CA GLY A 421 25.27 -3.68 19.40
C GLY A 421 25.87 -3.61 17.98
N GLU A 422 26.29 -4.75 17.44
CA GLU A 422 26.81 -4.86 16.06
C GLU A 422 25.75 -5.34 15.05
N ARG A 423 24.51 -5.60 15.48
CA ARG A 423 23.45 -6.11 14.60
C ARG A 423 22.66 -4.98 13.96
N LEU A 424 22.56 -5.02 12.64
CA LEU A 424 21.72 -4.16 11.84
C LEU A 424 20.27 -4.70 11.81
N LEU A 425 19.34 -3.93 12.35
CA LEU A 425 17.93 -4.27 12.38
C LEU A 425 17.19 -3.34 11.41
N LEU A 426 16.72 -3.90 10.29
CA LEU A 426 15.93 -3.16 9.31
C LEU A 426 14.53 -3.74 9.21
N TRP A 427 13.56 -2.86 9.20
CA TRP A 427 12.15 -3.17 9.09
C TRP A 427 11.52 -2.28 8.04
N ILE A 428 10.72 -2.90 7.16
CA ILE A 428 10.01 -2.20 6.09
C ILE A 428 8.53 -2.54 6.18
N ALA A 429 7.70 -1.51 6.12
CA ALA A 429 6.26 -1.65 5.92
C ALA A 429 5.89 -1.23 4.49
N THR A 430 5.22 -2.14 3.78
CA THR A 430 4.72 -1.93 2.41
C THR A 430 3.20 -2.04 2.38
N HIS A 431 2.61 -1.78 1.21
CA HIS A 431 1.18 -2.03 0.99
C HIS A 431 0.76 -3.50 1.10
N SER A 432 1.72 -4.43 0.99
CA SER A 432 1.44 -5.88 1.04
C SER A 432 1.75 -6.50 2.40
N GLY A 433 2.54 -5.84 3.25
CA GLY A 433 2.88 -6.35 4.57
C GLY A 433 4.13 -5.73 5.21
N VAL A 434 4.62 -6.36 6.27
CA VAL A 434 5.84 -6.01 7.00
C VAL A 434 6.94 -7.02 6.71
N PHE A 435 8.14 -6.50 6.48
CA PHE A 435 9.33 -7.29 6.26
C PHE A 435 10.42 -6.92 7.24
N ARG A 436 11.20 -7.91 7.64
CA ARG A 436 12.38 -7.77 8.48
C ARG A 436 13.61 -8.23 7.70
N TYR A 437 14.68 -7.48 7.78
CA TYR A 437 15.97 -7.86 7.21
C TYR A 437 16.71 -8.75 8.19
N VAL A 438 16.95 -10.00 7.80
CA VAL A 438 17.61 -10.99 8.63
C VAL A 438 18.86 -11.52 7.93
N PRO A 439 19.93 -11.84 8.68
CA PRO A 439 21.06 -12.54 8.09
C PRO A 439 20.54 -13.87 7.55
N ARG A 440 20.92 -14.18 6.33
CA ARG A 440 20.70 -15.46 5.67
C ARG A 440 21.37 -16.51 6.51
N SER A 441 20.56 -17.29 7.22
CA SER A 441 21.05 -18.46 7.92
C SER A 441 21.53 -19.47 6.88
N GLU A 442 22.84 -19.64 6.76
CA GLU A 442 23.40 -20.81 6.11
C GLU A 442 22.97 -22.04 6.91
N VAL A 443 21.93 -22.72 6.43
CA VAL A 443 21.52 -23.99 6.99
C VAL A 443 22.61 -25.00 6.64
N LYS A 444 23.49 -25.30 7.60
CA LYS A 444 24.45 -26.41 7.48
C LYS A 444 23.69 -27.74 7.49
N MET A 445 23.31 -28.21 6.31
CA MET A 445 22.63 -29.49 6.12
C MET A 445 23.62 -30.64 6.31
N SER A 446 23.38 -31.53 7.28
CA SER A 446 24.04 -32.83 7.28
C SER A 446 23.45 -33.72 6.18
N ARG A 447 24.21 -34.72 5.69
CA ARG A 447 23.71 -35.68 4.67
C ARG A 447 22.40 -36.37 5.10
N ARG A 448 22.20 -36.59 6.40
CA ARG A 448 20.96 -37.17 6.95
C ARG A 448 19.77 -36.22 6.79
N ILE A 449 19.95 -34.95 7.13
CA ILE A 449 18.92 -33.92 6.98
C ILE A 449 18.59 -33.69 5.49
N TRP A 450 19.60 -33.71 4.62
CA TRP A 450 19.42 -33.58 3.18
C TRP A 450 18.55 -34.69 2.59
N ARG A 451 18.80 -35.96 2.94
CA ARG A 451 17.97 -37.09 2.46
C ARG A 451 16.51 -37.00 2.90
N VAL A 452 16.28 -36.56 4.15
CA VAL A 452 14.90 -36.36 4.65
C VAL A 452 14.22 -35.21 3.91
N PHE A 453 14.95 -34.11 3.67
CA PHE A 453 14.45 -32.98 2.91
C PHE A 453 14.12 -33.35 1.47
N GLU A 454 14.99 -34.12 0.80
CA GLU A 454 14.81 -34.59 -0.57
C GLU A 454 13.58 -35.48 -0.72
N ALA A 455 13.38 -36.44 0.20
CA ALA A 455 12.18 -37.28 0.22
C ALA A 455 10.90 -36.45 0.39
N PHE A 456 10.95 -35.41 1.23
CA PHE A 456 9.80 -34.54 1.47
C PHE A 456 9.55 -33.55 0.32
N GLN A 457 10.59 -33.12 -0.39
CA GLN A 457 10.44 -32.27 -1.56
C GLN A 457 9.65 -32.98 -2.67
N MET A 458 9.69 -34.32 -2.73
CA MET A 458 8.86 -35.10 -3.64
C MET A 458 7.39 -35.20 -3.22
N GLU A 459 7.08 -35.02 -1.92
CA GLU A 459 5.69 -34.97 -1.42
C GLU A 459 5.07 -33.56 -1.53
N GLU A 460 5.87 -32.49 -1.68
CA GLU A 460 5.34 -31.13 -1.81
C GLU A 460 4.86 -30.80 -3.25
N PRO A 461 3.72 -30.11 -3.41
CA PRO A 461 3.24 -29.68 -4.72
C PRO A 461 4.17 -28.66 -5.37
N SER A 462 4.18 -28.64 -6.69
CA SER A 462 5.05 -27.73 -7.45
C SER A 462 4.53 -26.28 -7.42
N LEU A 463 5.43 -25.30 -7.50
CA LEU A 463 5.01 -23.88 -7.52
C LEU A 463 4.07 -23.58 -8.70
N ASN A 464 4.29 -24.22 -9.85
CA ASN A 464 3.46 -24.02 -11.03
C ASN A 464 2.04 -24.52 -10.81
N GLU A 465 1.89 -25.71 -10.23
CA GLU A 465 0.60 -26.31 -9.88
C GLU A 465 -0.17 -25.45 -8.86
N VAL A 466 0.52 -24.99 -7.79
CA VAL A 466 -0.07 -24.06 -6.81
C VAL A 466 -0.54 -22.77 -7.48
N LEU A 467 0.25 -22.23 -8.42
CA LEU A 467 -0.09 -21.02 -9.13
C LEU A 467 -1.28 -21.19 -10.07
N GLU A 468 -1.33 -22.30 -10.80
CA GLU A 468 -2.40 -22.63 -11.74
C GLU A 468 -3.74 -22.74 -11.00
N LEU A 469 -3.80 -23.59 -9.98
CA LEU A 469 -4.99 -23.76 -9.13
C LEU A 469 -5.45 -22.45 -8.48
N ALA A 470 -4.50 -21.65 -7.98
CA ALA A 470 -4.83 -20.37 -7.38
C ALA A 470 -5.36 -19.37 -8.41
N THR A 471 -4.79 -19.32 -9.63
CA THR A 471 -5.28 -18.44 -10.70
C THR A 471 -6.65 -18.85 -11.23
N ASP A 472 -6.91 -20.15 -11.32
CA ASP A 472 -8.20 -20.70 -11.76
C ASP A 472 -9.30 -20.40 -10.74
N ARG A 473 -9.03 -20.63 -9.45
CA ARG A 473 -9.97 -20.31 -8.37
C ARG A 473 -10.30 -18.82 -8.32
N ALA A 474 -9.33 -17.97 -8.62
CA ALA A 474 -9.53 -16.53 -8.65
C ALA A 474 -10.20 -16.02 -9.94
N HIS A 475 -10.57 -16.91 -10.87
CA HIS A 475 -11.10 -16.60 -12.21
C HIS A 475 -10.21 -15.62 -13.00
N MET A 476 -8.89 -15.66 -12.78
CA MET A 476 -7.93 -14.71 -13.36
C MET A 476 -7.34 -15.17 -14.71
N ASN A 477 -7.71 -16.36 -15.19
CA ASN A 477 -7.29 -16.91 -16.48
C ASN A 477 -8.34 -16.69 -17.60
N SER A 478 -9.33 -15.82 -17.42
CA SER A 478 -10.36 -15.61 -18.44
C SER A 478 -9.79 -14.84 -19.66
N SER A 479 -9.95 -15.42 -20.86
CA SER A 479 -9.74 -14.72 -22.14
C SER A 479 -10.88 -13.72 -22.46
N ALA A 480 -11.92 -13.69 -21.62
CA ALA A 480 -13.11 -12.87 -21.78
C ALA A 480 -12.83 -11.39 -22.11
N PRO A 481 -11.82 -10.71 -21.53
CA PRO A 481 -11.52 -9.32 -21.89
C PRO A 481 -11.02 -9.17 -23.33
N GLU A 482 -10.19 -10.10 -23.81
CA GLU A 482 -9.65 -10.09 -25.18
C GLU A 482 -10.74 -10.41 -26.20
N ASP A 483 -11.61 -11.37 -25.89
CA ASP A 483 -12.75 -11.73 -26.74
C ASP A 483 -13.78 -10.59 -26.79
N PHE A 484 -13.99 -9.89 -25.68
CA PHE A 484 -14.87 -8.72 -25.61
C PHE A 484 -14.28 -7.52 -26.37
N ALA A 485 -12.98 -7.26 -26.25
CA ALA A 485 -12.28 -6.26 -27.05
C ALA A 485 -12.39 -6.57 -28.56
N ARG A 486 -12.20 -7.83 -28.94
CA ARG A 486 -12.35 -8.28 -30.34
C ARG A 486 -13.77 -8.05 -30.85
N LYS A 487 -14.80 -8.36 -30.05
CA LYS A 487 -16.21 -8.11 -30.40
C LYS A 487 -16.52 -6.63 -30.56
N ILE A 488 -16.00 -5.75 -29.70
CA ILE A 488 -16.20 -4.29 -29.82
C ILE A 488 -15.54 -3.74 -31.09
N ARG A 489 -14.31 -4.16 -31.41
CA ARG A 489 -13.62 -3.76 -32.66
C ARG A 489 -14.37 -4.21 -33.90
N LEU A 490 -14.93 -5.42 -33.89
CA LEU A 490 -15.76 -5.90 -34.99
C LEU A 490 -17.10 -5.15 -35.07
N ALA A 491 -17.69 -4.76 -33.94
CA ALA A 491 -18.93 -3.97 -33.90
C ALA A 491 -18.75 -2.55 -34.46
N SER A 492 -17.57 -1.93 -34.34
CA SER A 492 -17.28 -0.64 -34.97
C SER A 492 -17.19 -0.68 -36.50
N LEU A 493 -17.02 -1.86 -37.09
CA LEU A 493 -17.01 -2.05 -38.56
C LEU A 493 -18.43 -2.20 -39.14
N GLY A 494 -19.46 -2.28 -38.30
CA GLY A 494 -20.85 -2.38 -38.74
C GLY A 494 -21.37 -1.06 -39.32
N PRO A 495 -22.15 -1.08 -40.43
CA PRO A 495 -22.72 0.12 -40.99
C PRO A 495 -23.73 0.74 -40.01
N ARG A 496 -23.60 2.05 -39.76
CA ARG A 496 -24.57 2.80 -38.95
C ARG A 496 -25.48 3.60 -39.86
N VAL A 497 -26.78 3.53 -39.57
CA VAL A 497 -27.81 4.29 -40.27
C VAL A 497 -28.22 5.44 -39.37
N ARG A 498 -28.01 6.67 -39.83
CA ARG A 498 -28.57 7.85 -39.18
C ARG A 498 -29.76 8.37 -39.97
N PHE A 499 -30.87 8.55 -39.26
CA PHE A 499 -32.08 9.14 -39.77
C PHE A 499 -32.18 10.57 -39.23
N GLU A 500 -32.05 11.55 -40.10
CA GLU A 500 -32.24 12.97 -39.78
C GLU A 500 -33.47 13.48 -40.56
N HIS A 501 -34.42 14.07 -39.84
CA HIS A 501 -35.63 14.67 -40.39
C HIS A 501 -35.64 16.16 -40.02
N ASP A 502 -35.20 16.99 -40.95
CA ASP A 502 -35.15 18.43 -40.75
C ASP A 502 -36.41 19.09 -41.32
N ARG A 503 -37.04 19.95 -40.51
CA ARG A 503 -38.14 20.83 -40.94
C ARG A 503 -37.64 22.27 -40.97
N ALA A 504 -37.36 22.78 -42.16
CA ALA A 504 -37.03 24.19 -42.36
C ALA A 504 -38.32 25.00 -42.59
N TYR A 505 -38.52 26.07 -41.82
CA TYR A 505 -39.55 27.07 -42.08
C TYR A 505 -38.89 28.32 -42.68
N GLU A 506 -39.09 28.58 -43.97
CA GLU A 506 -38.66 29.84 -44.57
C GLU A 506 -39.66 30.95 -44.21
N ARG A 507 -39.23 31.95 -43.43
CA ARG A 507 -39.97 33.20 -43.23
C ARG A 507 -39.65 34.15 -44.39
N ASN A 508 -40.54 34.24 -45.38
CA ASN A 508 -40.47 35.31 -46.38
C ASN A 508 -41.13 36.58 -45.83
N VAL A 509 -40.35 37.64 -45.56
CA VAL A 509 -40.81 38.92 -44.96
C VAL A 509 -41.03 40.02 -46.01
N ASN A 510 -41.15 39.67 -47.30
CA ASN A 510 -41.05 40.67 -48.39
C ASN A 510 -42.38 41.16 -49.00
N GLN A 511 -43.53 40.95 -48.35
CA GLN A 511 -44.78 41.60 -48.74
C GLN A 511 -45.43 42.31 -47.55
N LEU A 512 -44.88 43.46 -47.18
CA LEU A 512 -45.59 44.43 -46.35
C LEU A 512 -46.48 45.27 -47.28
N THR A 513 -47.80 45.06 -47.23
CA THR A 513 -48.74 45.97 -47.89
C THR A 513 -48.63 47.37 -47.24
N PRO A 514 -48.69 48.47 -48.02
CA PRO A 514 -48.64 49.81 -47.45
C PRO A 514 -49.77 50.02 -46.45
N PHE A 515 -49.44 50.57 -45.28
CA PHE A 515 -50.40 50.90 -44.23
C PHE A 515 -51.42 51.93 -44.74
N ASP A 516 -52.70 51.56 -44.76
CA ASP A 516 -53.81 52.47 -45.05
C ASP A 516 -54.29 53.12 -43.73
N PRO A 517 -54.07 54.43 -43.51
CA PRO A 517 -54.39 55.08 -42.24
C PRO A 517 -55.89 55.25 -41.97
N PHE A 518 -56.77 54.93 -42.94
CA PHE A 518 -58.22 55.11 -42.80
C PHE A 518 -59.00 53.82 -42.49
N ASN A 519 -58.34 52.66 -42.45
CA ASN A 519 -58.98 51.40 -42.08
C ASN A 519 -58.08 50.54 -41.17
N PRO A 520 -58.09 50.77 -39.85
CA PRO A 520 -57.21 50.06 -38.90
C PRO A 520 -57.59 48.57 -38.67
N ALA A 521 -58.57 48.02 -39.39
CA ALA A 521 -59.03 46.63 -39.22
C ALA A 521 -58.29 45.60 -40.09
N LEU A 522 -57.37 46.01 -40.98
CA LEU A 522 -56.53 45.08 -41.75
C LEU A 522 -55.19 44.85 -41.04
N GLY A 523 -55.17 43.87 -40.14
CA GLY A 523 -53.95 43.40 -39.50
C GLY A 523 -52.96 42.81 -40.51
N GLN A 524 -51.66 43.05 -40.28
CA GLN A 524 -50.57 42.46 -41.07
C GLN A 524 -50.60 40.93 -40.96
N THR A 525 -50.99 40.23 -42.03
CA THR A 525 -50.89 38.77 -42.10
C THR A 525 -49.48 38.37 -42.56
N ILE A 526 -48.72 37.73 -41.67
CA ILE A 526 -47.45 37.07 -41.99
C ILE A 526 -47.78 35.69 -42.59
N THR A 527 -47.56 35.51 -43.88
CA THR A 527 -47.75 34.22 -44.54
C THR A 527 -46.50 33.35 -44.31
N VAL A 528 -46.58 32.39 -43.40
CA VAL A 528 -45.55 31.35 -43.24
C VAL A 528 -45.82 30.26 -44.27
N VAL A 529 -44.98 30.15 -45.29
CA VAL A 529 -45.04 29.06 -46.27
C VAL A 529 -44.25 27.87 -45.70
N PRO A 530 -44.81 26.65 -45.64
CA PRO A 530 -44.06 25.49 -45.19
C PRO A 530 -42.92 25.20 -46.17
N GLY A 531 -41.68 25.24 -45.67
CA GLY A 531 -40.48 24.88 -46.43
C GLY A 531 -40.35 23.36 -46.61
N VAL A 532 -39.58 22.96 -47.63
CA VAL A 532 -39.38 21.58 -48.06
C VAL A 532 -38.88 20.72 -46.89
N THR A 533 -39.56 19.59 -46.63
CA THR A 533 -39.09 18.56 -45.69
C THR A 533 -37.97 17.76 -46.35
N ASP A 534 -36.75 17.87 -45.85
CA ASP A 534 -35.62 17.07 -46.31
C ASP A 534 -35.43 15.89 -45.34
N THR A 535 -35.52 14.67 -45.86
CA THR A 535 -35.32 13.45 -45.07
C THR A 535 -34.06 12.78 -45.58
N ARG A 536 -33.01 12.77 -44.77
CA ARG A 536 -31.72 12.20 -45.17
C ARG A 536 -31.49 10.87 -44.47
N PHE A 537 -31.11 9.89 -45.28
CA PHE A 537 -30.61 8.60 -44.84
C PHE A 537 -29.11 8.57 -45.11
N THR A 538 -28.31 8.65 -44.05
CA THR A 538 -26.86 8.55 -44.17
C THR A 538 -26.41 7.23 -43.59
N VAL A 539 -25.88 6.37 -44.45
CA VAL A 539 -25.15 5.17 -44.05
C VAL A 539 -23.69 5.54 -44.02
N TYR A 540 -23.06 5.45 -42.85
CA TYR A 540 -21.64 5.74 -42.70
C TYR A 540 -20.98 4.69 -41.80
N ILE A 541 -19.68 4.54 -41.99
CA ILE A 541 -18.81 3.74 -41.14
C ILE A 541 -17.93 4.72 -40.37
N ASP A 542 -18.00 4.64 -39.06
CA ASP A 542 -17.27 5.53 -38.17
C ASP A 542 -15.89 4.92 -37.85
N LEU A 543 -14.91 5.25 -38.68
CA LEU A 543 -13.53 4.79 -38.52
C LEU A 543 -12.81 5.49 -37.35
N GLU A 544 -13.33 6.61 -36.84
CA GLU A 544 -12.80 7.28 -35.66
C GLU A 544 -13.06 6.44 -34.40
N ASN A 545 -14.27 5.89 -34.29
CA ASN A 545 -14.63 4.92 -33.24
C ASN A 545 -13.90 3.58 -33.37
N TYR A 546 -13.34 3.23 -34.52
CA TYR A 546 -12.47 2.05 -34.69
C TYR A 546 -11.06 2.28 -34.09
N LEU A 547 -10.57 3.53 -34.07
CA LEU A 547 -9.28 3.89 -33.50
C LEU A 547 -9.36 4.31 -32.02
N PHE A 548 -10.48 4.94 -31.60
CA PHE A 548 -10.66 5.50 -30.26
C PHE A 548 -12.08 5.30 -29.71
N SER A 549 -12.54 4.04 -29.57
CA SER A 549 -13.81 3.78 -28.88
C SER A 549 -13.69 3.99 -27.37
N HIS A 550 -14.61 4.78 -26.77
CA HIS A 550 -14.73 4.90 -25.31
C HIS A 550 -14.96 3.52 -24.64
N GLN A 551 -15.64 2.59 -25.32
CA GLN A 551 -15.83 1.23 -24.82
C GLN A 551 -14.51 0.44 -24.84
N GLU A 552 -13.65 0.64 -25.84
CA GLU A 552 -12.33 0.01 -25.86
C GLU A 552 -11.42 0.55 -24.75
N MET A 553 -11.50 1.86 -24.46
CA MET A 553 -10.79 2.45 -23.31
C MET A 553 -11.21 1.81 -21.98
N LEU A 554 -12.52 1.61 -21.76
CA LEU A 554 -13.02 0.94 -20.55
C LEU A 554 -12.55 -0.52 -20.45
N VAL A 555 -12.48 -1.22 -21.59
CA VAL A 555 -11.97 -2.61 -21.64
C VAL A 555 -10.46 -2.66 -21.39
N GLN A 556 -9.69 -1.73 -21.94
CA GLN A 556 -8.26 -1.59 -21.64
C GLN A 556 -8.04 -1.28 -20.17
N GLU A 557 -8.80 -0.34 -19.59
CA GLU A 557 -8.69 -0.02 -18.17
C GLU A 557 -9.06 -1.22 -17.28
N TYR A 558 -10.12 -1.96 -17.64
CA TYR A 558 -10.48 -3.21 -16.98
C TYR A 558 -9.37 -4.26 -17.09
N ASN A 559 -8.78 -4.44 -18.29
CA ASN A 559 -7.71 -5.39 -18.53
C ASN A 559 -6.44 -5.01 -17.74
N ASP A 560 -6.07 -3.73 -17.72
CA ASP A 560 -4.95 -3.23 -16.92
C ASP A 560 -5.17 -3.47 -15.42
N ARG A 561 -6.39 -3.23 -14.92
CA ARG A 561 -6.76 -3.53 -13.54
C ARG A 561 -6.67 -5.03 -13.27
N LEU A 562 -7.10 -5.88 -14.21
CA LEU A 562 -7.05 -7.34 -14.11
C LEU A 562 -5.61 -7.86 -14.14
N ILE A 563 -4.75 -7.36 -15.03
CA ILE A 563 -3.31 -7.66 -15.09
C ILE A 563 -2.63 -7.26 -13.78
N LYS A 564 -2.88 -6.04 -13.28
CA LYS A 564 -2.36 -5.58 -11.99
C LYS A 564 -2.83 -6.46 -10.83
N ARG A 565 -4.10 -6.89 -10.85
CA ARG A 565 -4.66 -7.80 -9.85
C ARG A 565 -4.03 -9.20 -9.93
N ARG A 566 -3.90 -9.77 -11.13
CA ARG A 566 -3.26 -11.07 -11.41
C ARG A 566 -1.80 -11.07 -10.97
N ARG A 567 -1.06 -10.01 -11.29
CA ARG A 567 0.34 -9.86 -10.87
C ARG A 567 0.45 -9.83 -9.35
N ARG A 568 -0.33 -9.00 -8.66
CA ARG A 568 -0.35 -8.94 -7.19
C ARG A 568 -0.71 -10.28 -6.55
N TYR A 569 -1.70 -10.97 -7.12
CA TYR A 569 -2.15 -12.27 -6.63
C TYR A 569 -1.08 -13.36 -6.82
N ARG A 570 -0.50 -13.48 -8.02
CA ARG A 570 0.61 -14.42 -8.28
C ARG A 570 1.82 -14.15 -7.40
N THR A 571 2.24 -12.89 -7.28
CA THR A 571 3.35 -12.51 -6.38
C THR A 571 3.06 -12.91 -4.94
N ARG A 572 1.82 -12.74 -4.47
CA ARG A 572 1.40 -13.18 -3.13
C ARG A 572 1.50 -14.70 -2.96
N VAL A 573 1.03 -15.48 -3.94
CA VAL A 573 1.10 -16.96 -3.90
C VAL A 573 2.55 -17.43 -3.89
N ILE A 574 3.39 -16.90 -4.80
CA ILE A 574 4.83 -17.21 -4.85
C ILE A 574 5.49 -16.91 -3.51
N ARG A 575 5.22 -15.72 -2.95
CA ARG A 575 5.79 -15.31 -1.66
C ARG A 575 5.39 -16.26 -0.55
N LEU A 576 4.11 -16.59 -0.41
CA LEU A 576 3.64 -17.52 0.61
C LEU A 576 4.27 -18.91 0.47
N PHE A 577 4.38 -19.42 -0.76
CA PHE A 577 5.03 -20.70 -1.05
C PHE A 577 6.51 -20.69 -0.67
N LEU A 578 7.25 -19.65 -1.06
CA LEU A 578 8.67 -19.49 -0.71
C LEU A 578 8.86 -19.29 0.80
N SER A 579 7.99 -18.53 1.46
CA SER A 579 8.01 -18.35 2.92
C SER A 579 7.76 -19.67 3.64
N ARG A 580 6.82 -20.49 3.16
CA ARG A 580 6.58 -21.85 3.69
C ARG A 580 7.86 -22.69 3.61
N ARG A 581 8.48 -22.77 2.44
CA ARG A 581 9.71 -23.55 2.21
C ARG A 581 10.90 -23.04 3.01
N ALA A 582 11.10 -21.73 3.07
CA ALA A 582 12.17 -21.13 3.87
C ALA A 582 11.99 -21.46 5.36
N LEU A 583 10.76 -21.36 5.87
CA LEU A 583 10.47 -21.68 7.27
C LEU A 583 10.67 -23.18 7.56
N MET A 584 10.29 -24.04 6.61
CA MET A 584 10.55 -25.47 6.70
C MET A 584 12.06 -25.80 6.74
N LEU A 585 12.86 -25.19 5.88
CA LEU A 585 14.33 -25.32 5.90
C LEU A 585 14.92 -24.82 7.23
N ASN A 586 14.38 -23.73 7.78
CA ASN A 586 14.81 -23.20 9.08
C ASN A 586 14.47 -24.14 10.25
N LEU A 587 13.36 -24.89 10.18
CA LEU A 587 13.01 -25.92 11.14
C LEU A 587 13.97 -27.13 11.08
N LEU A 588 14.45 -27.47 9.88
CA LEU A 588 15.40 -28.55 9.63
C LEU A 588 16.84 -28.19 10.02
N GLY A 589 17.23 -26.94 9.76
CA GLY A 589 18.59 -26.46 9.92
C GLY A 589 18.95 -25.97 11.32
N GLY A 590 17.97 -25.40 12.02
CA GLY A 590 18.15 -24.94 13.39
C GLY A 590 17.72 -26.02 14.38
N ARG A 591 18.31 -26.03 15.57
CA ARG A 591 17.69 -26.64 16.76
C ARG A 591 16.93 -25.56 17.56
N PRO A 592 15.85 -24.94 17.07
CA PRO A 592 15.05 -24.09 17.96
C PRO A 592 14.44 -25.02 19.02
N ARG A 593 14.70 -24.73 20.30
CA ARG A 593 14.15 -25.50 21.43
C ARG A 593 13.00 -24.73 22.07
N GLY A 594 12.01 -25.46 22.59
CA GLY A 594 10.91 -24.91 23.37
C GLY A 594 9.93 -24.05 22.56
N LYS A 595 9.50 -22.92 23.13
CA LYS A 595 8.38 -22.09 22.62
C LYS A 595 8.61 -21.55 21.19
N ALA A 596 9.85 -21.30 20.79
CA ALA A 596 10.18 -20.80 19.45
C ALA A 596 9.92 -21.85 18.35
N MET A 597 10.11 -23.14 18.64
CA MET A 597 9.81 -24.24 17.72
C MET A 597 8.29 -24.31 17.47
N ASN A 598 7.50 -24.33 18.54
CA ASN A 598 6.05 -24.43 18.46
C ASN A 598 5.45 -23.27 17.66
N ARG A 599 5.95 -22.04 17.85
CA ARG A 599 5.50 -20.86 17.09
C ARG A 599 5.82 -20.98 15.61
N ARG A 600 7.00 -21.49 15.25
CA ARG A 600 7.36 -21.72 13.84
C ARG A 600 6.46 -22.79 13.21
N ILE A 601 6.17 -23.88 13.92
CA ILE A 601 5.23 -24.91 13.46
C ILE A 601 3.83 -24.31 13.26
N GLN A 602 3.33 -23.53 14.21
CA GLN A 602 2.04 -22.83 14.08
C GLN A 602 2.03 -21.88 12.88
N ARG A 603 3.12 -21.15 12.66
CA ARG A 603 3.28 -20.26 11.50
C ARG A 603 3.30 -21.02 10.18
N LEU A 604 3.95 -22.18 10.14
CA LEU A 604 3.94 -23.06 8.99
C LEU A 604 2.51 -23.54 8.68
N ALA A 605 1.79 -24.03 9.68
CA ALA A 605 0.41 -24.47 9.55
C ALA A 605 -0.50 -23.32 9.06
N ALA A 606 -0.33 -22.12 9.60
CA ALA A 606 -1.09 -20.94 9.17
C ALA A 606 -0.81 -20.54 7.72
N ILE A 607 0.44 -20.55 7.25
CA ILE A 607 0.76 -20.28 5.84
C ILE A 607 0.13 -21.35 4.94
N THR A 608 0.16 -22.61 5.37
CA THR A 608 -0.43 -23.74 4.63
C THR A 608 -1.94 -23.57 4.47
N ALA A 609 -2.64 -23.28 5.55
CA ALA A 609 -4.08 -23.02 5.52
C ALA A 609 -4.45 -21.84 4.59
N ILE A 610 -3.62 -20.80 4.54
CA ILE A 610 -3.82 -19.67 3.60
C ILE A 610 -3.62 -20.15 2.15
N LEU A 611 -2.57 -20.92 1.87
CA LEU A 611 -2.31 -21.45 0.54
C LEU A 611 -3.44 -22.39 0.08
N ASP A 612 -3.95 -23.23 0.97
CA ASP A 612 -5.11 -24.08 0.72
C ASP A 612 -6.37 -23.29 0.42
N GLY A 613 -6.65 -22.24 1.19
CA GLY A 613 -7.78 -21.35 0.89
C GLY A 613 -7.66 -20.69 -0.49
N LEU A 614 -6.44 -20.38 -0.93
CA LEU A 614 -6.17 -19.79 -2.24
C LEU A 614 -6.27 -20.81 -3.39
N THR A 615 -5.95 -22.07 -3.16
CA THR A 615 -6.02 -23.15 -4.18
C THR A 615 -7.35 -23.91 -4.16
N GLY A 616 -8.19 -23.69 -3.13
CA GLY A 616 -9.48 -24.34 -2.96
C GLY A 616 -9.39 -25.72 -2.31
N TYR A 617 -8.41 -25.94 -1.44
CA TYR A 617 -8.19 -27.19 -0.70
C TYR A 617 -7.97 -28.42 -1.60
N LYS A 618 -7.42 -28.22 -2.81
CA LYS A 618 -7.15 -29.28 -3.78
C LYS A 618 -5.74 -29.87 -3.69
N LEU A 619 -4.90 -29.32 -2.81
CA LEU A 619 -3.50 -29.69 -2.69
C LEU A 619 -3.25 -30.47 -1.42
N ASP A 620 -2.48 -31.54 -1.54
CA ASP A 620 -1.99 -32.29 -0.40
C ASP A 620 -0.60 -31.75 -0.02
N TRP A 621 -0.53 -31.05 1.11
CA TRP A 621 0.75 -30.58 1.65
C TRP A 621 1.38 -31.64 2.54
N ALA A 622 2.68 -31.81 2.38
CA ALA A 622 3.43 -32.68 3.26
C ALA A 622 3.42 -32.15 4.72
N ASP A 623 3.23 -33.07 5.67
CA ASP A 623 3.03 -32.77 7.09
C ASP A 623 4.37 -32.47 7.80
N PRO A 624 4.55 -31.23 8.31
CA PRO A 624 5.79 -30.86 8.98
C PRO A 624 6.03 -31.59 10.31
N VAL A 625 4.99 -32.08 10.99
CA VAL A 625 5.15 -32.83 12.25
C VAL A 625 5.76 -34.21 11.96
N LYS A 626 5.30 -34.87 10.89
CA LYS A 626 5.87 -36.13 10.38
C LYS A 626 7.34 -35.98 9.97
N LEU A 627 7.70 -34.84 9.37
CA LEU A 627 9.09 -34.51 9.04
C LEU A 627 9.98 -34.35 10.29
N LEU A 628 9.48 -33.65 11.32
CA LEU A 628 10.24 -33.47 12.55
C LEU A 628 10.39 -34.78 13.33
N SER A 629 9.36 -35.63 13.36
CA SER A 629 9.39 -36.91 14.08
C SER A 629 10.36 -37.92 13.46
N THR A 630 10.46 -37.96 12.13
CA THR A 630 11.42 -38.81 11.39
C THR A 630 12.88 -38.40 11.63
N LEU A 631 13.14 -37.11 11.86
CA LEU A 631 14.48 -36.61 12.21
C LEU A 631 14.86 -36.83 13.66
N HIS A 632 13.91 -36.68 14.58
CA HIS A 632 14.14 -36.77 16.02
C HIS A 632 13.96 -38.18 16.60
N GLY A 633 13.63 -39.17 15.76
CA GLY A 633 13.54 -40.57 16.18
C GLY A 633 12.33 -40.88 17.06
N GLY A 634 11.16 -40.29 16.74
CA GLY A 634 9.89 -40.73 17.31
C GLY A 634 9.66 -40.44 18.80
N LYS A 635 10.23 -39.36 19.36
CA LYS A 635 9.74 -38.83 20.65
C LYS A 635 8.77 -37.68 20.40
N SER A 636 7.52 -37.93 20.79
CA SER A 636 6.32 -37.08 20.72
C SER A 636 6.51 -35.69 21.31
#